data_AF-X1IRA3-F1
#
_entry.id   AF-X1IRA3-F1
#
_cell.length_a   1.000
_cell.length_b   1.000
_cell.length_c   1.000
_cell.angle_alpha   90.00
_cell.angle_beta   90.00
_cell.angle_gamma   90.00
#
_symmetry.space_group_name_H-M   'P 1'
#
loop_
_entity.id
_entity.type
_entity.pdbx_description
1 polymer ?
#
loop_
_entity_poly.entity_id
_entity_poly.type
_entity_poly.pdbx_seq_one_letter_code
_entity_poly.pdbx_strand_id
1 'polypeptide(L)' 'GLTYADAERFRNSIPDVEVVVPIRRLSQQAWYRNRKVAIEVISTVPWYPEMSPIQLRFGRFLSSIDMHHIINPVCRVS' A
#
# COMPACT_ATOMS: atom_id res chain seq x y z
N GLY A 1 18.64 -5.75 0.05
CA GLY A 1 17.72 -4.88 0.79
C GLY A 1 16.57 -5.73 1.29
N LEU A 2 16.04 -5.44 2.48
CA LEU A 2 14.91 -6.17 3.06
C LEU A 2 13.69 -6.10 2.13
N THR A 3 13.04 -7.23 1.93
CA THR A 3 11.84 -7.35 1.08
C THR A 3 10.56 -7.15 1.90
N TYR A 4 9.42 -6.96 1.23
CA TYR A 4 8.12 -6.90 1.90
C TYR A 4 7.80 -8.20 2.66
N ALA A 5 8.26 -9.36 2.17
CA ALA A 5 8.11 -10.63 2.86
C ALA A 5 8.92 -10.70 4.16
N ASP A 6 10.11 -10.07 4.19
CA ASP A 6 10.92 -9.97 5.41
C ASP A 6 10.24 -9.06 6.45
N ALA A 7 9.66 -7.95 5.99
CA ALA A 7 8.91 -7.02 6.86
C ALA A 7 7.70 -7.69 7.53
N GLU A 8 6.93 -8.49 6.78
CA GLU A 8 5.80 -9.24 7.35
C GLU A 8 6.25 -10.34 8.31
N ARG A 9 7.36 -11.03 8.01
CA ARG A 9 7.94 -12.02 8.94
C ARG A 9 8.34 -11.39 10.25
N PHE A 10 9.02 -10.23 10.24
CA PHE A 10 9.42 -9.55 11.47
C PHE A 10 8.24 -9.10 12.32
N ARG A 11 7.18 -8.59 11.68
CA ARG A 11 5.95 -8.20 12.38
C ARG A 11 5.28 -9.41 13.05
N ASN A 12 5.27 -10.56 12.39
CA ASN A 12 4.65 -11.77 12.93
C ASN A 12 5.51 -12.46 14.00
N SER A 13 6.83 -12.30 13.95
CA SER A 13 7.76 -13.01 14.83
C SER A 13 8.11 -12.25 16.11
N ILE A 14 7.93 -10.93 16.14
CA ILE A 14 8.31 -10.09 17.28
C ILE A 14 7.06 -9.35 17.80
N PRO A 15 6.57 -9.66 19.02
CA PRO A 15 5.51 -8.87 19.63
C PRO A 15 5.98 -7.42 19.83
N ASP A 16 5.07 -6.46 19.63
CA ASP A 16 5.29 -5.01 19.82
C ASP A 16 6.32 -4.33 18.91
N VAL A 17 6.66 -4.91 17.76
CA VAL A 17 7.52 -4.25 16.76
C VAL A 17 6.71 -3.44 15.75
N GLU A 18 7.07 -2.16 15.63
CA GLU A 18 6.62 -1.27 14.58
C GLU A 18 7.52 -1.42 13.34
N VAL A 19 7.05 -2.20 12.35
CA VAL A 19 7.79 -2.37 11.09
C VAL A 19 7.52 -1.18 10.17
N VAL A 20 8.44 -0.22 10.18
CA VAL A 20 8.42 0.95 9.28
C VAL A 20 9.05 0.57 7.95
N VAL A 21 8.22 0.38 6.92
CA VAL A 21 8.67 0.16 5.54
C VAL A 21 8.76 1.51 4.82
N PRO A 22 9.83 1.79 4.05
CA PRO A 22 9.94 3.05 3.33
C PRO A 22 8.75 3.23 2.38
N ILE A 23 8.02 4.31 2.60
CA ILE A 23 6.93 4.73 1.72
C ILE A 23 7.55 5.28 0.45
N ARG A 24 7.28 4.62 -0.68
CA ARG A 24 7.65 5.17 -1.99
C ARG A 24 6.49 5.98 -2.54
N ARG A 25 6.75 7.26 -2.83
CA ARG A 25 5.81 8.14 -3.54
C ARG A 25 6.21 8.23 -5.00
N LEU A 26 5.27 7.99 -5.90
CA LEU A 26 5.46 7.98 -7.35
C LEU A 26 4.44 8.91 -7.98
N SER A 27 4.89 10.04 -8.52
CA SER A 27 4.04 10.90 -9.34
C SER A 27 3.81 10.25 -10.71
N GLN A 28 2.54 10.02 -11.05
CA GLN A 28 2.14 9.40 -12.32
C GLN A 28 0.91 10.09 -12.92
N GLN A 29 0.65 9.87 -14.20
CA GLN A 29 -0.61 10.25 -14.82
C GLN A 29 -1.57 9.07 -14.80
N ALA A 30 -2.67 9.20 -14.06
CA ALA A 30 -3.79 8.26 -14.13
C ALA A 30 -4.71 8.64 -15.28
N TRP A 31 -5.20 7.61 -15.98
CA TRP A 31 -6.16 7.74 -17.06
C TRP A 31 -7.47 7.12 -16.61
N TYR A 32 -8.55 7.89 -16.69
CA TYR A 32 -9.90 7.40 -16.43
C TYR A 32 -10.85 7.94 -17.51
N ARG A 33 -11.36 7.02 -18.35
CA ARG A 33 -12.14 7.35 -19.55
C ARG A 33 -11.36 8.34 -20.43
N ASN A 34 -11.91 9.53 -20.70
CA ASN A 34 -11.27 10.58 -21.50
C ASN A 34 -10.50 11.62 -20.66
N ARG A 35 -10.25 11.35 -19.37
CA ARG A 35 -9.56 12.29 -18.47
C ARG A 35 -8.19 11.76 -18.06
N LYS A 36 -7.20 12.64 -18.07
CA LYS A 36 -5.87 12.41 -17.49
C LYS A 36 -5.72 13.30 -16.27
N VAL A 37 -5.26 12.73 -15.16
CA VAL A 37 -5.04 13.47 -13.90
C VAL A 37 -3.68 13.09 -13.35
N ALA A 38 -2.92 14.08 -12.91
CA ALA A 38 -1.69 13.84 -12.16
C ALA A 38 -2.06 13.32 -10.77
N ILE A 39 -1.55 12.14 -10.42
CA ILE A 39 -1.78 11.49 -9.14
C ILE A 39 -0.45 11.16 -8.46
N GLU A 40 -0.50 11.04 -7.15
CA GLU A 40 0.59 10.49 -6.35
C GLU A 40 0.22 9.06 -5.94
N VAL A 41 0.99 8.09 -6.43
CA VAL A 41 0.84 6.68 -6.04
C VAL A 41 1.75 6.44 -4.84
N ILE A 42 1.16 6.02 -3.73
CA ILE A 42 1.87 5.69 -2.50
C ILE A 42 1.92 4.17 -2.35
N SER A 43 3.12 3.59 -2.39
CA SER A 43 3.33 2.18 -2.06
C SER A 43 3.42 2.04 -0.54
N THR A 44 2.53 1.22 0.04
CA THR A 44 2.42 1.03 1.50
C THR A 44 2.20 -0.45 1.83
N VAL A 45 2.34 -0.77 3.11
CA VAL A 45 2.05 -2.10 3.68
C VAL A 45 0.61 -2.17 4.21
N PRO A 46 0.01 -3.37 4.30
CA PRO A 46 -1.38 -3.54 4.77
C PRO A 46 -1.69 -2.90 6.14
N TRP A 47 -0.70 -2.81 7.03
CA TRP A 47 -0.85 -2.24 8.38
C TRP A 47 -0.54 -0.74 8.47
N TYR A 48 -0.31 -0.10 7.34
CA TYR A 48 -0.06 1.34 7.29
C TYR A 48 -1.19 2.20 7.91
N PRO A 49 -2.50 1.85 7.81
CA PRO A 49 -3.56 2.61 8.47
C PRO A 49 -3.52 2.56 10.00
N GLU A 50 -2.85 1.58 10.60
CA GLU A 50 -2.67 1.52 12.07
C GLU A 50 -1.64 2.55 12.54
N MET A 51 -0.65 2.87 11.70
CA MET A 51 0.46 3.78 11.99
C MET A 51 0.21 5.22 11.51
N SER A 52 -0.77 5.43 10.63
CA SER A 52 -1.04 6.73 10.00
C SER A 52 -2.53 7.05 10.00
N PRO A 53 -2.94 8.31 10.25
CA PRO A 53 -4.35 8.71 10.32
C PRO A 53 -4.98 8.84 8.92
N ILE A 54 -5.05 7.72 8.20
CA ILE A 54 -5.62 7.67 6.85
C ILE A 54 -7.09 7.30 6.97
N GLN A 55 -7.96 8.13 6.40
CA GLN A 55 -9.38 7.84 6.34
C GLN A 55 -9.74 7.26 4.97
N LEU A 56 -10.11 5.97 4.95
CA LEU A 56 -10.62 5.33 3.74
C LEU A 56 -12.01 5.89 3.42
N ARG A 57 -12.14 6.57 2.26
CA ARG A 57 -13.42 7.13 1.81
C ARG A 57 -14.32 6.09 1.14
N PHE A 58 -13.72 5.12 0.43
CA PHE A 58 -14.44 4.10 -0.33
C PHE A 58 -13.62 2.79 -0.42
N GLY A 59 -14.30 1.65 -0.51
CA GLY A 59 -13.68 0.34 -0.77
C GLY A 59 -13.12 -0.36 0.47
N ARG A 60 -11.95 -1.00 0.33
CA ARG A 60 -11.18 -1.59 1.43
C ARG A 60 -9.69 -1.25 1.29
N PHE A 61 -8.96 -1.26 2.40
CA PHE A 61 -7.51 -1.12 2.36
C PHE A 61 -6.81 -2.40 1.88
N LEU A 62 -5.51 -2.30 1.57
CA LEU A 62 -4.65 -3.43 1.22
C LEU A 62 -4.64 -4.45 2.37
N SER A 63 -4.67 -5.73 2.01
CA SER A 63 -4.55 -6.87 2.93
C SER A 63 -3.27 -7.65 2.65
N SER A 64 -2.86 -8.53 3.58
CA SER A 64 -1.71 -9.43 3.35
C SER A 64 -1.85 -10.25 2.06
N ILE A 65 -3.07 -10.65 1.69
CA ILE A 65 -3.34 -11.40 0.46
C ILE A 65 -2.97 -10.58 -0.79
N ASP A 66 -3.23 -9.27 -0.79
CA ASP A 66 -2.89 -8.38 -1.91
C ASP A 66 -1.37 -8.22 -2.04
N MET A 67 -0.64 -8.33 -0.93
CA MET A 67 0.83 -8.30 -0.91
C MET A 67 1.46 -9.57 -1.51
N HIS A 68 0.80 -10.72 -1.35
CA HIS A 68 1.26 -12.00 -1.90
C HIS A 68 0.87 -12.19 -3.37
N HIS A 69 -0.22 -11.55 -3.82
CA HIS A 69 -0.76 -11.69 -5.17
C HIS A 69 -0.44 -10.50 -6.10
N ILE A 70 0.71 -9.84 -5.94
CA ILE A 70 1.12 -8.73 -6.81
C ILE A 70 1.40 -9.25 -8.22
N ILE A 71 0.32 -9.48 -8.98
CA ILE A 71 0.33 -9.72 -10.42
C ILE A 71 -0.28 -8.52 -11.14
N ASN A 72 -1.12 -7.70 -10.49
CA ASN A 72 -1.59 -6.42 -11.03
C ASN A 72 -1.97 -5.43 -9.92
N PRO A 73 -1.32 -4.26 -9.78
CA PRO A 73 -1.76 -3.23 -8.85
C PRO A 73 -3.10 -2.65 -9.34
N VAL A 74 -4.21 -3.07 -8.71
CA VAL A 74 -5.54 -2.57 -9.05
C VAL A 74 -5.79 -1.25 -8.33
N CYS A 75 -5.67 -0.14 -9.04
CA CYS A 75 -6.33 1.12 -8.66
C CYS A 75 -7.75 1.10 -9.26
N ARG A 76 -8.79 0.97 -8.43
CA ARG A 76 -10.17 1.24 -8.84
C ARG A 76 -10.64 2.54 -8.19
N VAL A 77 -10.69 3.60 -8.99
CA VAL A 77 -11.30 4.89 -8.61
C VAL A 77 -12.76 4.86 -9.07
N SER A 78 -13.68 5.19 -8.16
CA SER A 78 -15.11 5.38 -8.45
C SER A 78 -15.37 6.83 -8.80
#